data_AF-A0A167QEA1-F1
#
_entry.id   AF-A0A167QEA1-F1
#
_cell.length_a   1.000
_cell.length_b   1.000
_cell.length_c   1.000
_cell.angle_alpha   90.00
_cell.angle_beta   90.00
_cell.angle_gamma   90.00
#
_symmetry.space_group_name_H-M   'P 1'
#
loop_
_entity.id
_entity.type
_entity.pdbx_description
1 polymer ?
#
loop_
_entity_poly.entity_id
_entity_poly.type
_entity_poly.pdbx_seq_one_letter_code
_entity_poly.pdbx_strand_id
1 'polypeptide(L)'
;MKGFQQKVYQYLIHDQMMATTEARCVQELIGYHRLGGRTTFKLQDRYEGIRLDTFYGRSYREPYYLLLRRDPMDQRKLTIERHTIPQFIQLDRLATMFLLKDRETFLRILQDFLLAFVSRREQINEFLKWAEDQPHIVNIQSEFVAKSRLEFDIETDAGTLRVQLYYNDISTDYPTQARIRQLSGPEIHDFTHEENTFCSHKILDAFHILFG
;
A
#
# COMPACT_ATOMS: atom_id res chain seq x y z
N MET A 1 28.46 -7.83 -54.84
CA MET A 1 27.86 -8.66 -53.77
C MET A 1 27.94 -8.02 -52.37
N LYS A 2 29.09 -7.51 -51.90
CA LYS A 2 29.22 -6.92 -50.54
C LYS A 2 28.25 -5.76 -50.22
N GLY A 3 28.03 -4.84 -51.16
CA GLY A 3 27.11 -3.70 -50.94
C GLY A 3 25.62 -4.05 -50.89
N PHE A 4 25.21 -5.19 -51.46
CA PHE A 4 23.82 -5.67 -51.40
C PHE A 4 23.54 -6.30 -50.04
N GLN A 5 24.46 -7.12 -49.52
CA GLN A 5 24.37 -7.67 -48.17
C GLN A 5 24.36 -6.55 -47.12
N GLN A 6 25.20 -5.52 -47.26
CA GLN A 6 25.25 -4.40 -46.33
C GLN A 6 23.95 -3.59 -46.27
N LYS A 7 23.28 -3.38 -47.41
CA LYS A 7 21.94 -2.73 -47.45
C LYS A 7 20.85 -3.58 -46.80
N VAL A 8 20.88 -4.90 -47.01
CA VAL A 8 19.94 -5.84 -46.39
C VAL A 8 20.11 -5.83 -44.87
N TYR A 9 21.35 -5.85 -44.37
CA TYR A 9 21.64 -5.73 -42.94
C TYR A 9 21.18 -4.39 -42.35
N GLN A 10 21.39 -3.28 -43.06
CA GLN A 10 20.91 -1.96 -42.63
C GLN A 10 19.38 -1.91 -42.54
N TYR A 11 18.68 -2.51 -43.49
CA TYR A 11 17.22 -2.60 -43.48
C TYR A 11 16.71 -3.44 -42.29
N LEU A 12 17.33 -4.60 -42.05
CA LEU A 12 17.02 -5.47 -40.90
C LEU A 12 17.22 -4.75 -39.56
N ILE A 13 18.32 -4.02 -39.41
CA ILE A 13 18.60 -3.24 -38.20
C ILE A 13 17.54 -2.13 -38.02
N HIS A 14 17.22 -1.40 -39.09
CA HIS A 14 16.20 -0.35 -39.05
C HIS A 14 14.83 -0.92 -38.64
N ASP A 15 14.41 -2.02 -39.25
CA ASP A 15 13.11 -2.67 -38.96
C ASP A 15 13.05 -3.16 -37.50
N GLN A 16 14.12 -3.80 -37.01
CA GLN A 16 14.23 -4.22 -35.62
C GLN A 16 14.22 -3.03 -34.64
N MET A 17 14.87 -1.91 -34.99
CA MET A 17 14.83 -0.68 -34.21
C MET A 17 13.44 -0.04 -34.17
N MET A 18 12.71 -0.05 -35.29
CA MET A 18 11.34 0.46 -35.35
C MET A 18 10.40 -0.40 -34.50
N ALA A 19 10.45 -1.72 -34.65
CA ALA A 19 9.67 -2.65 -33.81
C ALA A 19 9.97 -2.48 -32.32
N THR A 20 11.24 -2.25 -31.96
CA THR A 20 11.64 -1.98 -30.57
C THR A 20 11.07 -0.65 -30.06
N THR A 21 11.08 0.39 -30.91
CA THR A 21 10.52 1.71 -30.57
C THR A 21 9.02 1.63 -30.37
N GLU A 22 8.30 0.97 -31.27
CA GLU A 22 6.86 0.75 -31.15
C GLU A 22 6.51 -0.03 -29.87
N ALA A 23 7.25 -1.10 -29.57
CA ALA A 23 7.07 -1.84 -28.34
C ALA A 23 7.29 -0.97 -27.10
N ARG A 24 8.27 -0.06 -27.12
CA ARG A 24 8.50 0.90 -26.02
C ARG A 24 7.34 1.87 -25.87
N CYS A 25 6.83 2.45 -26.95
CA CYS A 25 5.67 3.33 -26.91
C CYS A 25 4.46 2.64 -26.25
N VAL A 26 4.22 1.35 -26.58
CA VAL A 26 3.16 0.55 -25.95
C VAL A 26 3.43 0.34 -24.45
N GLN A 27 4.67 0.03 -24.06
CA GLN A 27 5.02 -0.12 -22.63
C GLN A 27 4.85 1.18 -21.85
N GLU A 28 5.20 2.32 -22.43
CA GLU A 28 5.00 3.64 -21.82
C GLU A 28 3.51 3.94 -21.62
N LEU A 29 2.68 3.67 -22.63
CA LEU A 29 1.22 3.80 -22.53
C LEU A 29 0.63 2.92 -21.42
N ILE A 30 1.08 1.66 -21.32
CA ILE A 30 0.70 0.77 -20.21
C ILE A 30 1.13 1.38 -18.87
N GLY A 31 2.34 1.95 -18.81
CA GLY A 31 2.84 2.69 -17.65
C GLY A 31 1.90 3.82 -17.24
N TYR A 32 1.50 4.68 -18.17
CA TYR A 32 0.56 5.77 -17.92
C TYR A 32 -0.80 5.28 -17.42
N HIS A 33 -1.33 4.21 -17.99
CA HIS A 33 -2.60 3.63 -17.51
C HIS A 33 -2.48 3.08 -16.08
N ARG A 34 -1.34 2.49 -15.72
CA ARG A 34 -1.08 2.02 -14.35
C ARG A 34 -0.99 3.16 -13.34
N LEU A 35 -0.71 4.39 -13.78
CA LEU A 35 -0.73 5.54 -12.87
C LEU A 35 -2.11 5.78 -12.26
N GLY A 36 -3.19 5.32 -12.91
CA GLY A 36 -4.54 5.33 -12.36
C GLY A 36 -4.77 4.39 -11.16
N GLY A 37 -3.74 3.64 -10.74
CA GLY A 37 -3.75 2.76 -9.57
C GLY A 37 -4.46 1.42 -9.79
N ARG A 38 -5.27 1.30 -10.85
CA ARG A 38 -6.06 0.09 -11.14
C ARG A 38 -6.04 -0.20 -12.63
N THR A 39 -5.70 -1.43 -13.00
CA THR A 39 -5.69 -1.87 -14.40
C THR A 39 -6.30 -3.25 -14.56
N THR A 40 -7.00 -3.46 -15.66
CA THR A 40 -7.53 -4.77 -16.05
C THR A 40 -6.68 -5.37 -17.16
N PHE A 41 -6.51 -6.68 -17.14
CA PHE A 41 -5.76 -7.43 -18.15
C PHE A 41 -6.39 -8.81 -18.35
N LYS A 42 -6.18 -9.39 -19.53
CA LYS A 42 -6.61 -10.77 -19.80
C LYS A 42 -5.47 -11.73 -19.49
N LEU A 43 -5.80 -12.86 -18.87
CA LEU A 43 -4.85 -13.95 -18.65
C LEU A 43 -5.40 -15.25 -19.24
N GLN A 44 -4.67 -15.79 -20.21
CA GLN A 44 -4.97 -17.05 -20.91
C GLN A 44 -6.40 -17.11 -21.50
N ASP A 45 -6.97 -15.96 -21.88
CA ASP A 45 -8.35 -15.80 -22.39
C ASP A 45 -9.46 -16.39 -21.50
N ARG A 46 -9.12 -16.80 -20.28
CA ARG A 46 -10.01 -17.45 -19.32
C ARG A 46 -10.27 -16.59 -18.09
N TYR A 47 -9.29 -15.78 -17.71
CA TYR A 47 -9.33 -14.97 -16.51
C TYR A 47 -9.30 -13.47 -16.84
N GLU A 48 -10.13 -12.72 -16.14
CA GLU A 48 -10.04 -11.27 -16.06
C GLU A 48 -9.16 -10.93 -14.87
N GLY A 49 -7.93 -10.53 -15.14
CA GLY A 49 -6.97 -10.09 -14.14
C GLY A 49 -7.18 -8.62 -13.80
N ILE A 50 -7.08 -8.30 -12.51
CA ILE A 50 -7.10 -6.94 -12.01
C ILE A 50 -5.83 -6.73 -11.23
N ARG A 51 -5.12 -5.65 -11.56
CA ARG A 51 -3.93 -5.18 -10.84
C ARG A 51 -4.28 -3.91 -10.10
N LEU A 52 -3.94 -3.89 -8.82
CA LEU A 52 -4.15 -2.81 -7.87
C LEU A 52 -2.75 -2.32 -7.45
N ASP A 53 -2.31 -1.22 -8.05
CA ASP A 53 -1.04 -0.59 -7.75
C ASP A 53 -1.16 0.28 -6.50
N THR A 54 -0.17 0.21 -5.62
CA THR A 54 -0.13 1.01 -4.38
C THR A 54 0.98 2.03 -4.47
N PHE A 55 0.82 3.18 -3.81
CA PHE A 55 1.74 4.31 -3.91
C PHE A 55 1.96 4.93 -2.54
N TYR A 56 3.22 5.16 -2.20
CA TYR A 56 3.59 5.83 -0.95
C TYR A 56 4.97 6.48 -1.07
N GLY A 57 5.11 7.70 -0.55
CA GLY A 57 6.40 8.38 -0.47
C GLY A 57 7.04 8.64 -1.84
N ARG A 58 6.24 9.11 -2.82
CA ARG A 58 6.68 9.39 -4.20
C ARG A 58 7.10 8.16 -5.01
N SER A 59 6.87 6.94 -4.52
CA SER A 59 7.21 5.71 -5.22
C SER A 59 6.03 4.73 -5.24
N TYR A 60 5.89 4.00 -6.34
CA TYR A 60 5.05 2.81 -6.38
C TYR A 60 5.61 1.75 -5.44
N ARG A 61 4.71 1.03 -4.79
CA ARG A 61 4.98 -0.13 -3.95
C ARG A 61 4.45 -1.38 -4.62
N GLU A 62 4.52 -2.51 -3.95
CA GLU A 62 4.14 -3.78 -4.56
C GLU A 62 2.67 -3.78 -5.02
N PRO A 63 2.39 -4.30 -6.22
CA PRO A 63 1.03 -4.42 -6.72
C PRO A 63 0.33 -5.63 -6.13
N TYR A 64 -0.99 -5.53 -6.03
CA TYR A 64 -1.87 -6.64 -5.66
C TYR A 64 -2.69 -7.10 -6.85
N TYR A 65 -3.03 -8.38 -6.88
CA TYR A 65 -3.72 -9.00 -8.00
C TYR A 65 -4.99 -9.70 -7.56
N LEU A 66 -6.02 -9.58 -8.40
CA LEU A 66 -7.21 -10.44 -8.40
C LEU A 66 -7.28 -11.14 -9.75
N LEU A 67 -7.57 -12.43 -9.74
CA LEU A 67 -7.95 -13.18 -10.94
C LEU A 67 -9.41 -13.54 -10.82
N LEU A 68 -10.23 -12.92 -11.67
CA LEU A 68 -11.66 -13.18 -11.75
C LEU A 68 -11.95 -14.20 -12.83
N ARG A 69 -12.96 -15.03 -12.57
CA ARG A 69 -13.47 -16.01 -13.52
C ARG A 69 -14.99 -15.85 -13.61
N ARG A 70 -15.52 -15.97 -14.83
CA ARG A 70 -16.97 -16.05 -15.03
C ARG A 70 -17.45 -17.46 -14.75
N ASP A 71 -18.59 -17.56 -14.08
CA ASP A 71 -19.26 -18.85 -13.85
C ASP A 71 -19.67 -19.44 -15.22
N PRO A 72 -19.32 -20.70 -15.52
CA PRO A 72 -19.73 -21.34 -16.77
C PRO A 72 -21.25 -21.46 -16.94
N MET A 73 -21.98 -21.56 -15.82
CA MET A 73 -23.44 -21.73 -15.80
C MET A 73 -24.18 -20.40 -15.75
N ASP A 74 -23.54 -19.34 -15.24
CA ASP A 74 -24.08 -17.98 -15.22
C ASP A 74 -22.99 -16.97 -15.60
N GLN A 75 -22.93 -16.61 -16.88
CA GLN A 75 -21.91 -15.69 -17.39
C GLN A 75 -21.97 -14.28 -16.79
N ARG A 76 -23.04 -13.94 -16.04
CA ARG A 76 -23.17 -12.67 -15.30
C ARG A 76 -22.49 -12.74 -13.94
N LYS A 77 -22.22 -13.93 -13.42
CA LYS A 77 -21.59 -14.15 -12.12
C LYS A 77 -20.07 -14.18 -12.27
N LEU A 78 -19.40 -13.25 -11.58
CA LEU A 78 -17.95 -13.20 -11.45
C LEU A 78 -17.54 -13.74 -10.08
N THR A 79 -16.56 -14.62 -10.05
CA THR A 79 -15.96 -15.16 -8.82
C THR A 79 -14.48 -14.85 -8.78
N ILE A 80 -13.95 -14.68 -7.56
CA ILE A 80 -12.51 -14.54 -7.33
C ILE A 80 -11.92 -15.95 -7.34
N GLU A 81 -11.07 -16.25 -8.33
CA GLU A 81 -10.39 -17.55 -8.43
C GLU A 81 -9.10 -17.55 -7.60
N ARG A 82 -8.31 -16.47 -7.70
CA ARG A 82 -7.02 -16.31 -6.99
C ARG A 82 -6.76 -14.85 -6.68
N HIS A 83 -5.98 -14.59 -5.64
CA HIS A 83 -5.56 -13.23 -5.31
C HIS A 83 -4.25 -13.20 -4.52
N THR A 84 -3.64 -12.01 -4.44
CA THR A 84 -2.52 -11.71 -3.54
C THR A 84 -2.90 -10.79 -2.38
N ILE A 85 -4.19 -10.49 -2.21
CA ILE A 85 -4.71 -9.63 -1.13
C ILE A 85 -4.34 -10.20 0.25
N PRO A 86 -3.83 -9.37 1.19
CA PRO A 86 -3.52 -9.79 2.55
C PRO A 86 -4.72 -10.38 3.29
N GLN A 87 -4.49 -11.43 4.10
CA GLN A 87 -5.56 -12.20 4.75
C GLN A 87 -6.42 -11.42 5.74
N PHE A 88 -5.90 -10.35 6.34
CA PHE A 88 -6.67 -9.52 7.26
C PHE A 88 -7.78 -8.72 6.53
N ILE A 89 -7.68 -8.54 5.21
CA ILE A 89 -8.76 -7.98 4.39
C ILE A 89 -9.76 -9.10 4.11
N GLN A 90 -10.99 -8.94 4.57
CA GLN A 90 -12.08 -9.92 4.42
C GLN A 90 -12.64 -9.93 2.99
N LEU A 91 -11.82 -10.33 2.03
CA LEU A 91 -12.10 -10.25 0.60
C LEU A 91 -13.39 -10.98 0.20
N ASP A 92 -13.65 -12.16 0.75
CA ASP A 92 -14.86 -12.95 0.44
C ASP A 92 -16.14 -12.22 0.85
N ARG A 93 -16.10 -11.51 1.99
CA ARG A 93 -17.24 -10.70 2.46
C ARG A 93 -17.45 -9.50 1.55
N LEU A 94 -16.37 -8.79 1.20
CA LEU A 94 -16.44 -7.66 0.26
C LEU A 94 -16.97 -8.10 -1.11
N ALA A 95 -16.50 -9.24 -1.62
CA ALA A 95 -16.93 -9.77 -2.90
C ALA A 95 -18.42 -10.13 -2.89
N THR A 96 -18.89 -10.79 -1.83
CA THR A 96 -20.31 -11.14 -1.66
C THR A 96 -21.20 -9.89 -1.61
N MET A 97 -20.74 -8.81 -0.96
CA MET A 97 -21.49 -7.57 -0.82
C MET A 97 -21.55 -6.74 -2.10
N PHE A 98 -20.42 -6.63 -2.82
CA PHE A 98 -20.24 -5.61 -3.85
C PHE A 98 -19.94 -6.18 -5.24
N LEU A 99 -19.17 -7.26 -5.38
CA LEU A 99 -18.66 -7.70 -6.69
C LEU A 99 -19.77 -8.00 -7.71
N LEU A 100 -20.89 -8.57 -7.26
CA LEU A 100 -22.04 -8.88 -8.13
C LEU A 100 -22.93 -7.68 -8.44
N LYS A 101 -22.94 -6.66 -7.57
CA LYS A 101 -23.84 -5.51 -7.69
C LYS A 101 -23.17 -4.34 -8.38
N ASP A 102 -21.95 -4.03 -7.95
CA ASP A 102 -21.14 -2.92 -8.40
C ASP A 102 -19.65 -3.27 -8.26
N ARG A 103 -19.09 -3.75 -9.37
CA ARG A 103 -17.66 -4.08 -9.48
C ARG A 103 -16.78 -2.87 -9.20
N GLU A 104 -17.16 -1.68 -9.64
CA GLU A 104 -16.31 -0.50 -9.47
C GLU A 104 -16.24 -0.08 -8.00
N THR A 105 -17.37 -0.14 -7.29
CA THR A 105 -17.40 0.09 -5.83
C THR A 105 -16.57 -0.96 -5.08
N PHE A 106 -16.69 -2.24 -5.44
CA PHE A 106 -15.84 -3.29 -4.88
C PHE A 106 -14.33 -2.97 -5.04
N LEU A 107 -13.91 -2.60 -6.26
CA LEU A 107 -12.52 -2.30 -6.55
C LEU A 107 -12.02 -1.03 -5.87
N ARG A 108 -12.87 0.00 -5.70
CA ARG A 108 -12.52 1.22 -4.96
C ARG A 108 -12.26 0.92 -3.49
N ILE A 109 -13.21 0.25 -2.82
CA ILE A 109 -13.07 -0.11 -1.40
C ILE A 109 -11.81 -0.95 -1.18
N LEU A 110 -11.59 -1.95 -2.03
CA LEU A 110 -10.41 -2.80 -1.92
C LEU A 110 -9.11 -2.02 -2.14
N GLN A 111 -9.09 -1.11 -3.13
CA GLN A 111 -7.95 -0.24 -3.39
C GLN A 111 -7.65 0.65 -2.18
N ASP A 112 -8.68 1.24 -1.56
CA ASP A 112 -8.52 2.10 -0.38
C ASP A 112 -7.93 1.33 0.80
N PHE A 113 -8.39 0.11 1.05
CA PHE A 113 -7.83 -0.75 2.11
C PHE A 113 -6.35 -1.10 1.86
N LEU A 114 -5.99 -1.38 0.61
CA LEU A 114 -4.60 -1.68 0.24
C LEU A 114 -3.71 -0.44 0.35
N LEU A 115 -4.18 0.73 -0.08
CA LEU A 115 -3.45 1.99 0.05
C LEU A 115 -3.23 2.33 1.52
N ALA A 116 -4.28 2.26 2.34
CA ALA A 116 -4.20 2.49 3.78
C ALA A 116 -3.23 1.52 4.45
N PHE A 117 -3.27 0.22 4.13
CA PHE A 117 -2.32 -0.76 4.65
C PHE A 117 -0.87 -0.44 4.26
N VAL A 118 -0.61 -0.21 2.98
CA VAL A 118 0.75 0.09 2.51
C VAL A 118 1.25 1.39 3.13
N SER A 119 0.43 2.44 3.17
CA SER A 119 0.79 3.71 3.81
C SER A 119 1.14 3.54 5.28
N ARG A 120 0.36 2.78 6.05
CA ARG A 120 0.65 2.47 7.47
C ARG A 120 1.96 1.72 7.62
N ARG A 121 2.16 0.67 6.82
CA ARG A 121 3.38 -0.14 6.86
C ARG A 121 4.61 0.73 6.57
N GLU A 122 4.56 1.56 5.54
CA GLU A 122 5.69 2.41 5.18
C GLU A 122 5.93 3.51 6.23
N GLN A 123 4.89 4.15 6.78
CA GLN A 123 5.04 5.10 7.89
C GLN A 123 5.71 4.47 9.11
N ILE A 124 5.30 3.25 9.48
CA ILE A 124 5.92 2.52 10.59
C ILE A 124 7.38 2.19 10.25
N ASN A 125 7.67 1.73 9.03
CA ASN A 125 9.04 1.43 8.62
C ASN A 125 9.94 2.67 8.63
N GLU A 126 9.41 3.84 8.22
CA GLU A 126 10.12 5.12 8.31
C GLU A 126 10.40 5.51 9.76
N PHE A 127 9.38 5.40 10.62
CA PHE A 127 9.53 5.66 12.06
C PHE A 127 10.57 4.73 12.71
N LEU A 128 10.52 3.42 12.41
CA LEU A 128 11.46 2.45 12.97
C LEU A 128 12.91 2.77 12.59
N LYS A 129 13.16 3.08 11.31
CA LYS A 129 14.49 3.46 10.84
C LYS A 129 14.99 4.73 11.49
N TRP A 130 14.13 5.73 11.63
CA TRP A 130 14.49 6.98 12.29
C TRP A 130 14.77 6.77 13.78
N ALA A 131 13.97 5.93 14.46
CA ALA A 131 14.11 5.64 15.88
C ALA A 131 15.39 4.85 16.21
N GLU A 132 15.98 4.11 15.27
CA GLU A 132 17.29 3.46 15.45
C GLU A 132 18.40 4.48 15.79
N ASP A 133 18.28 5.72 15.30
CA ASP A 133 19.23 6.81 15.57
C ASP A 133 18.84 7.65 16.81
N GLN A 134 17.72 7.33 17.48
CA GLN A 134 17.21 8.10 18.62
C GLN A 134 17.41 7.35 19.94
N PRO A 135 18.37 7.76 20.79
CA PRO A 135 18.68 7.04 22.02
C PRO A 135 17.55 7.07 23.07
N HIS A 136 16.63 8.03 22.95
CA HIS A 136 15.51 8.22 23.88
C HIS A 136 14.26 7.41 23.50
N ILE A 137 14.27 6.66 22.39
CA ILE A 137 13.14 5.81 21.98
C ILE A 137 13.52 4.35 22.21
N VAL A 138 12.74 3.67 23.06
CA VAL A 138 13.02 2.30 23.49
C VAL A 138 11.77 1.43 23.41
N ASN A 139 11.94 0.12 23.57
CA ASN A 139 10.85 -0.87 23.64
C ASN A 139 9.85 -0.83 22.47
N ILE A 140 10.32 -0.59 21.25
CA ILE A 140 9.44 -0.50 20.08
C ILE A 140 8.90 -1.89 19.71
N GLN A 141 7.58 -2.00 19.60
CA GLN A 141 6.84 -3.20 19.22
C GLN A 141 5.80 -2.86 18.16
N SER A 142 5.77 -3.63 17.07
CA SER A 142 4.76 -3.47 16.02
C SER A 142 4.12 -4.82 15.71
N GLU A 143 2.79 -4.83 15.54
CA GLU A 143 2.12 -6.02 15.04
C GLU A 143 2.52 -6.29 13.58
N PHE A 144 2.94 -7.52 13.29
CA PHE A 144 3.59 -7.83 12.01
C PHE A 144 2.64 -7.89 10.81
N VAL A 145 1.44 -8.45 10.97
CA VAL A 145 0.62 -8.87 9.82
C VAL A 145 -0.24 -7.74 9.26
N ALA A 146 -1.09 -7.13 10.09
CA ALA A 146 -1.99 -6.05 9.67
C ALA A 146 -1.44 -4.65 9.99
N LYS A 147 -0.30 -4.57 10.71
CA LYS A 147 0.24 -3.30 11.24
C LYS A 147 -0.82 -2.51 12.03
N SER A 148 -1.71 -3.23 12.72
CA SER A 148 -2.85 -2.68 13.47
C SER A 148 -2.45 -2.01 14.78
N ARG A 149 -1.24 -2.26 15.28
CA ARG A 149 -0.73 -1.66 16.51
C ARG A 149 0.76 -1.34 16.42
N LEU A 150 1.13 -0.18 16.93
CA LEU A 150 2.51 0.22 17.22
C LEU A 150 2.57 0.67 18.69
N GLU A 151 3.56 0.19 19.42
CA GLU A 151 3.86 0.60 20.80
C GLU A 151 5.33 0.95 20.90
N PHE A 152 5.66 2.01 21.62
CA PHE A 152 7.03 2.40 21.93
C PHE A 152 7.06 3.25 23.19
N ASP A 153 8.23 3.28 23.85
CA ASP A 153 8.48 4.09 25.02
C ASP A 153 9.42 5.25 24.66
N ILE A 154 9.15 6.44 25.20
CA ILE A 154 9.94 7.66 25.05
C ILE A 154 10.51 8.01 26.43
N GLU A 155 11.83 8.07 26.54
CA GLU A 155 12.52 8.57 27.73
C GLU A 155 12.61 10.09 27.68
N THR A 156 12.06 10.75 28.70
CA THR A 156 12.09 12.21 28.85
C THR A 156 12.70 12.57 30.21
N ASP A 157 13.07 13.84 30.39
CA ASP A 157 13.57 14.33 31.68
C ASP A 157 12.55 14.16 32.83
N ALA A 158 11.25 14.14 32.50
CA ALA A 158 10.15 13.95 33.45
C ALA A 158 9.81 12.46 33.72
N GLY A 159 10.47 11.54 33.01
CA GLY A 159 10.28 10.10 33.10
C GLY A 159 9.93 9.44 31.77
N THR A 160 9.45 8.20 31.81
CA THR A 160 9.17 7.40 30.61
C THR A 160 7.70 7.49 30.21
N LEU A 161 7.43 7.81 28.94
CA LEU A 161 6.10 7.83 28.34
C LEU A 161 5.93 6.62 27.42
N ARG A 162 4.83 5.87 27.59
CA ARG A 162 4.41 4.83 26.66
C ARG A 162 3.40 5.36 25.68
N VAL A 163 3.71 5.25 24.39
CA VAL A 163 2.82 5.61 23.28
C VAL A 163 2.28 4.34 22.65
N GLN A 164 0.96 4.25 22.50
CA GLN A 164 0.27 3.13 21.86
C GLN A 164 -0.64 3.66 20.76
N LEU A 165 -0.37 3.27 19.52
CA LEU A 165 -1.15 3.63 18.34
C LEU A 165 -1.96 2.43 17.87
N TYR A 166 -3.26 2.64 17.62
CA TYR A 166 -4.21 1.62 17.20
C TYR A 166 -4.87 2.02 15.88
N TYR A 167 -4.80 1.11 14.91
CA TYR A 167 -5.41 1.24 13.58
C TYR A 167 -6.59 0.27 13.46
N ASN A 168 -7.66 0.58 14.19
CA ASN A 168 -8.86 -0.26 14.26
C ASN A 168 -9.67 -0.19 12.95
N ASP A 169 -9.60 0.93 12.24
CA ASP A 169 -10.11 1.07 10.89
C ASP A 169 -9.01 0.72 9.88
N ILE A 170 -9.28 -0.28 9.04
CA ILE A 170 -8.33 -0.73 8.02
C ILE A 170 -8.29 0.18 6.78
N SER A 171 -9.25 1.12 6.68
CA SER A 171 -9.38 2.07 5.58
C SER A 171 -8.59 3.36 5.80
N THR A 172 -8.05 3.58 7.01
CA THR A 172 -7.27 4.78 7.32
C THR A 172 -5.77 4.50 7.29
N ASP A 173 -5.01 5.49 6.85
CA ASP A 173 -3.55 5.50 6.89
C ASP A 173 -3.00 6.01 8.22
N TYR A 174 -3.82 6.73 9.00
CA TYR A 174 -3.49 7.20 10.35
C TYR A 174 -4.09 6.34 11.47
N PRO A 175 -3.51 6.37 12.67
CA PRO A 175 -4.10 5.76 13.86
C PRO A 175 -5.52 6.28 14.08
N THR A 176 -6.45 5.36 14.32
CA THR A 176 -7.82 5.71 14.75
C THR A 176 -7.88 6.07 16.23
N GLN A 177 -6.88 5.64 17.00
CA GLN A 177 -6.77 5.90 18.42
C GLN A 177 -5.28 5.90 18.79
N ALA A 178 -4.88 6.90 19.56
CA ALA A 178 -3.62 6.94 20.27
C ALA A 178 -3.88 6.88 21.77
N ARG A 179 -2.94 6.34 22.54
CA ARG A 179 -2.94 6.37 24.00
C ARG A 179 -1.54 6.68 24.49
N ILE A 180 -1.41 7.68 25.35
CA ILE A 180 -0.13 8.03 25.99
C ILE A 180 -0.26 7.86 27.49
N ARG A 181 0.71 7.18 28.09
CA ARG A 181 0.73 6.89 29.52
C ARG A 181 2.11 7.16 30.09
N GLN A 182 2.18 7.88 31.19
CA GLN A 182 3.42 8.01 31.94
C GLN A 182 3.64 6.74 32.77
N LEU A 183 4.75 6.03 32.52
CA LEU A 183 5.15 4.83 33.25
C LEU A 183 5.94 5.18 34.52
N SER A 184 6.57 6.35 34.57
CA SER A 184 7.40 6.80 35.69
C SER A 184 7.36 8.33 35.77
N GLY A 185 7.12 8.87 36.97
CA GLY A 185 7.05 10.31 37.22
C GLY A 185 6.00 10.68 38.29
N PRO A 186 6.03 11.92 38.82
CA PRO A 186 5.20 12.33 39.96
C PRO A 186 3.77 12.78 39.61
N GLU A 187 3.44 13.04 38.33
CA GLU A 187 2.15 13.62 37.93
C GLU A 187 1.44 12.81 36.84
N ILE A 188 0.10 12.83 36.85
CA ILE A 188 -0.74 12.32 35.76
C ILE A 188 -1.02 13.49 34.83
N HIS A 189 -0.33 13.54 33.69
CA HIS A 189 -0.62 14.51 32.64
C HIS A 189 -1.81 14.08 31.78
N ASP A 190 -2.60 15.05 31.33
CA ASP A 190 -3.58 14.88 30.27
C ASP A 190 -2.86 14.96 28.92
N PHE A 191 -2.88 13.87 28.17
CA PHE A 191 -2.22 13.75 26.86
C PHE A 191 -3.19 13.86 25.68
N THR A 192 -4.39 14.41 25.89
CA THR A 192 -5.44 14.46 24.85
C THR A 192 -4.96 15.19 23.60
N HIS A 193 -4.12 16.23 23.72
CA HIS A 193 -3.63 16.98 22.56
C HIS A 193 -2.65 16.14 21.72
N GLU A 194 -1.71 15.48 22.39
CA GLU A 194 -0.70 14.61 21.83
C GLU A 194 -1.34 13.41 21.13
N GLU A 195 -2.31 12.78 21.80
CA GLU A 195 -3.09 11.67 21.25
C GLU A 195 -3.81 12.07 19.96
N ASN A 196 -4.46 13.24 19.93
CA ASN A 196 -5.12 13.76 18.73
C ASN A 196 -4.14 14.11 17.61
N THR A 197 -2.92 14.53 17.96
CA THR A 197 -1.87 14.85 16.98
C THR A 197 -1.43 13.59 16.24
N PHE A 198 -1.21 12.47 16.96
CA PHE A 198 -0.90 11.18 16.35
C PHE A 198 -2.04 10.63 15.45
N CYS A 199 -3.30 10.95 15.76
CA CYS A 199 -4.44 10.53 14.95
C CYS A 199 -4.66 11.37 13.67
N SER A 200 -3.97 12.50 13.54
CA SER A 200 -4.19 13.47 12.44
C SER A 200 -2.98 13.70 11.53
N HIS A 201 -1.82 13.17 11.91
CA HIS A 201 -0.56 13.36 11.21
C HIS A 201 0.17 12.03 11.00
N LYS A 202 1.15 12.02 10.09
CA LYS A 202 2.07 10.88 9.99
C LYS A 202 2.84 10.72 11.28
N ILE A 203 3.25 9.49 11.60
CA ILE A 203 3.93 9.17 12.86
C ILE A 203 5.15 10.09 13.10
N LEU A 204 6.01 10.25 12.10
CA LEU A 204 7.20 11.12 12.22
C LEU A 204 6.84 12.61 12.32
N ASP A 205 5.86 13.07 11.53
CA ASP A 205 5.43 14.47 11.58
C ASP A 205 4.82 14.79 12.96
N ALA A 206 3.96 13.91 13.49
CA ALA A 206 3.41 14.01 14.83
C ALA A 206 4.52 14.03 15.88
N PHE A 207 5.52 13.16 15.75
CA PHE A 207 6.65 13.13 16.67
C PHE A 207 7.43 14.45 16.66
N HIS A 208 7.77 14.98 15.48
CA HIS A 208 8.47 16.25 15.35
C HIS A 208 7.66 17.44 15.88
N ILE A 209 6.33 17.41 15.76
CA ILE A 209 5.46 18.46 16.31
C ILE A 209 5.48 18.44 17.84
N LEU A 210 5.49 17.26 18.45
CA LEU A 210 5.32 17.10 19.90
C LEU A 210 6.65 17.10 20.68
N PHE A 211 7.71 16.58 20.08
CA PHE A 211 8.99 16.30 20.76
C PHE A 211 10.21 16.86 19.99
N GLY A 212 9.99 17.56 18.87
CA GLY A 212 11.04 18.18 18.06
C GLY A 212 11.43 19.59 18.47
#